data_AF-A0AAW0EFB7-F1
#
_entry.id   AF-A0AAW0EFB7-F1
#
_cell.length_a   1.000
_cell.length_b   1.000
_cell.length_c   1.000
_cell.angle_alpha   90.00
_cell.angle_beta   90.00
_cell.angle_gamma   90.00
#
_symmetry.space_group_name_H-M   'P 1'
#
loop_
_entity.id
_entity.type
_entity.pdbx_description
1 polymer ?
#
loop_
_entity_poly.entity_id
_entity_poly.type
_entity_poly.pdbx_seq_one_letter_code
_entity_poly.pdbx_strand_id
1 'polypeptide(L)' 'MGSTAHPELHSLLNNLRNIHDALLNFKPLVGLPPILDSSTEADSNDDGQWLRHENIPGIKKLRESIKFDIDILNK' A
#
# COMPACT_ATOMS: atom_id res chain seq x y z
N MET A 1 -4.69 32.68 -12.73
CA MET A 1 -4.59 32.14 -11.35
C MET A 1 -5.63 31.04 -11.24
N GLY A 2 -5.23 29.79 -10.99
CA GLY A 2 -6.18 28.69 -10.82
C GLY A 2 -6.91 28.83 -9.49
N SER A 3 -8.23 28.63 -9.48
CA SER A 3 -9.01 28.67 -8.24
C SER A 3 -8.65 27.47 -7.36
N THR A 4 -8.38 27.71 -6.07
CA THR A 4 -8.19 26.64 -5.06
C THR A 4 -9.54 26.06 -4.68
N ALA A 5 -10.21 25.42 -5.63
CA ALA A 5 -11.50 24.79 -5.43
C ALA A 5 -11.35 23.63 -4.42
N HIS A 6 -12.07 23.71 -3.30
CA HIS A 6 -12.13 22.68 -2.27
C HIS A 6 -10.76 22.30 -1.64
N PRO A 7 -10.17 23.16 -0.79
CA PRO A 7 -8.93 22.83 -0.06
C PRO A 7 -9.07 21.56 0.79
N GLU A 8 -10.28 21.21 1.22
CA GLU A 8 -10.59 19.96 1.93
C GLU A 8 -10.39 18.71 1.05
N LEU A 9 -10.72 18.76 -0.25
CA LEU A 9 -10.45 17.66 -1.18
C LEU A 9 -8.95 17.50 -1.43
N HIS A 10 -8.21 18.61 -1.54
CA HIS A 10 -6.74 18.55 -1.62
C HIS A 10 -6.10 17.97 -0.34
N SER A 11 -6.64 18.30 0.85
CA SER A 11 -6.22 17.70 2.12
C SER A 11 -6.50 16.19 2.16
N LEU A 12 -7.72 15.78 1.78
CA LEU A 12 -8.12 14.36 1.70
C LEU A 12 -7.23 13.57 0.72
N LEU A 13 -6.98 14.10 -0.47
CA LEU A 13 -6.14 13.48 -1.50
C LEU A 13 -4.68 13.30 -1.01
N ASN A 14 -4.12 14.29 -0.32
CA ASN A 14 -2.80 14.17 0.30
C ASN A 14 -2.78 13.13 1.43
N ASN A 15 -3.83 13.08 2.26
CA ASN A 15 -3.94 12.05 3.32
C ASN A 15 -4.04 10.64 2.74
N LEU A 16 -4.83 10.43 1.69
CA LEU A 16 -4.95 9.14 1.00
C LEU A 16 -3.62 8.70 0.37
N ARG A 17 -2.89 9.61 -0.28
CA ARG A 17 -1.54 9.34 -0.82
C ARG A 17 -0.56 8.96 0.30
N ASN A 18 -0.52 9.72 1.38
CA ASN A 18 0.32 9.42 2.55
C ASN A 18 0.02 8.03 3.15
N ILE A 19 -1.26 7.62 3.20
CA ILE A 19 -1.64 6.29 3.69
C ILE A 19 -1.28 5.20 2.66
N HIS A 20 -1.50 5.42 1.36
CA HIS A 20 -1.07 4.48 0.31
C HIS A 20 0.44 4.23 0.36
N ASP A 21 1.23 5.28 0.56
CA ASP A 21 2.69 5.20 0.58
C ASP A 21 3.19 4.61 1.91
N ALA A 22 2.49 4.84 3.01
CA ALA A 22 2.71 4.12 4.26
C ALA A 22 2.36 2.62 4.15
N LEU A 23 1.34 2.24 3.38
CA LEU A 23 1.00 0.84 3.10
C LEU A 23 1.99 0.16 2.14
N LEU A 24 2.56 0.90 1.18
CA LEU A 24 3.66 0.44 0.33
C LEU A 24 4.93 0.14 1.13
N ASN A 25 5.26 1.00 2.11
CA ASN A 25 6.47 0.89 2.91
C ASN A 25 6.26 0.13 4.23
N PHE A 26 5.03 -0.28 4.54
CA PHE A 26 4.73 -1.08 5.72
C PHE A 26 5.49 -2.40 5.65
N LYS A 27 6.27 -2.70 6.70
CA LYS A 27 7.00 -3.96 6.86
C LYS A 27 6.73 -4.51 8.27
N PRO A 28 6.36 -5.78 8.44
CA PRO A 28 6.11 -6.35 9.75
C PRO A 28 7.36 -6.26 10.63
N LEU A 29 7.21 -5.74 11.86
CA LEU A 29 8.31 -5.64 12.83
C LEU A 29 8.72 -7.01 13.42
N VAL A 30 8.04 -8.09 13.05
CA VAL A 30 8.48 -9.47 13.33
C VAL A 30 9.70 -9.79 12.47
N GLY A 31 10.88 -9.65 13.07
CA GLY A 31 12.13 -10.13 12.47
C GLY A 31 11.97 -11.59 12.06
N LEU A 32 12.17 -11.88 10.78
CA LEU A 32 11.99 -13.22 10.24
C LEU A 32 12.90 -14.19 11.01
N PRO A 33 12.38 -15.32 11.56
CA PRO A 33 13.27 -16.40 11.97
C PRO A 33 14.09 -16.83 10.74
N PRO A 34 15.37 -17.22 10.90
CA PRO A 34 16.22 -17.58 9.79
C PRO A 34 15.56 -18.69 8.96
N ILE A 35 15.56 -18.50 7.64
CA ILE A 35 14.90 -19.41 6.70
C ILE A 35 15.61 -20.77 6.78
N LEU A 36 14.89 -21.79 7.23
CA LEU A 36 15.29 -23.18 7.05
C LEU A 36 15.07 -23.55 5.59
N ASP A 37 16.11 -24.04 4.91
CA ASP A 37 16.14 -24.28 3.47
C ASP A 37 15.05 -25.28 3.01
N SER A 38 13.91 -24.74 2.61
CA SER A 38 12.80 -25.45 1.98
C SER A 38 12.58 -24.84 0.61
N SER A 39 13.23 -25.43 -0.39
CA SER A 39 13.36 -24.90 -1.76
C SER A 39 12.00 -24.49 -2.33
N THR A 40 11.79 -23.18 -2.43
CA THR A 40 10.62 -22.57 -3.03
C THR A 40 11.13 -21.49 -3.95
N GLU A 41 10.92 -21.63 -5.26
CA GLU A 41 11.40 -20.70 -6.28
C GLU A 41 10.85 -19.30 -5.97
N ALA A 42 11.71 -18.41 -5.47
CA ALA A 42 11.36 -17.03 -5.16
C ALA A 42 11.35 -16.22 -6.47
N ASP A 43 10.32 -16.47 -7.28
CA ASP A 43 10.10 -15.81 -8.56
C ASP A 43 10.21 -14.29 -8.38
N SER A 44 11.14 -13.68 -9.11
CA SER A 44 11.68 -12.35 -8.79
C SER A 44 10.81 -11.21 -9.32
N ASN A 45 9.50 -11.37 -9.15
CA ASN A 45 8.46 -10.41 -9.43
C ASN A 45 8.09 -9.65 -8.14
N ASP A 46 7.76 -8.36 -8.25
CA ASP A 46 7.53 -7.47 -7.10
C ASP A 46 6.38 -7.94 -6.18
N ASP A 47 5.40 -8.63 -6.78
CA ASP A 47 4.29 -9.32 -6.10
C ASP A 47 4.76 -10.28 -4.98
N GLY A 48 5.97 -10.85 -5.08
CA GLY A 48 6.55 -11.73 -4.07
C GLY A 48 6.76 -11.07 -2.70
N GLN A 49 6.88 -9.73 -2.65
CA GLN A 49 6.87 -9.00 -1.38
C GLN A 49 5.48 -9.00 -0.74
N TRP A 50 4.41 -8.90 -1.54
CA TRP A 50 3.03 -8.82 -1.05
C TRP A 50 2.60 -10.13 -0.37
N LEU A 51 3.00 -11.29 -0.91
CA LEU A 51 2.72 -12.61 -0.32
C LEU A 51 3.25 -12.74 1.13
N ARG A 52 4.26 -11.94 1.53
CA ARG A 52 4.76 -11.88 2.91
C ARG A 52 4.02 -10.85 3.79
N HIS A 53 3.24 -9.95 3.19
CA HIS A 53 2.36 -8.98 3.85
C HIS A 53 0.91 -9.45 3.95
N GLU A 54 0.49 -10.42 3.12
CA GLU A 54 -0.87 -11.00 3.14
C GLU A 54 -1.24 -11.70 4.47
N ASN A 55 -0.27 -11.92 5.36
CA ASN A 55 -0.50 -12.39 6.73
C ASN A 55 -1.20 -11.35 7.64
N ILE A 56 -1.54 -10.15 7.12
CA ILE A 56 -2.38 -9.14 7.78
C ILE A 56 -3.74 -9.03 7.06
N PRO A 57 -4.81 -9.60 7.63
CA PRO A 57 -6.14 -9.55 7.03
C PRO A 57 -6.62 -8.13 6.71
N GLY A 58 -7.13 -7.93 5.51
CA GLY A 58 -7.71 -6.66 5.05
C GLY A 58 -6.71 -5.64 4.49
N ILE A 59 -5.40 -5.80 4.66
CA ILE A 59 -4.39 -4.83 4.20
C ILE A 59 -4.45 -4.59 2.68
N LYS A 60 -4.66 -5.67 1.91
CA LYS A 60 -4.83 -5.68 0.45
C LYS A 60 -6.08 -4.89 0.03
N LYS A 61 -7.23 -5.22 0.63
CA LYS A 61 -8.52 -4.53 0.40
C LYS A 61 -8.46 -3.04 0.74
N LEU A 62 -7.74 -2.68 1.81
CA LEU A 62 -7.55 -1.27 2.18
C LEU A 62 -6.75 -0.51 1.11
N ARG A 63 -5.65 -1.08 0.61
CA ARG A 63 -4.84 -0.47 -0.46
C ARG A 63 -5.59 -0.40 -1.79
N GLU A 64 -6.40 -1.40 -2.13
CA GLU A 64 -7.28 -1.41 -3.31
C GLU A 64 -8.34 -0.30 -3.22
N SER A 65 -9.00 -0.13 -2.06
CA SER A 65 -9.95 0.97 -1.83
C SER A 65 -9.28 2.33 -1.95
N ILE A 66 -8.18 2.55 -1.23
CA ILE A 66 -7.46 3.84 -1.23
C ILE A 66 -6.97 4.21 -2.63
N LYS A 67 -6.52 3.23 -3.43
CA LYS A 67 -6.16 3.48 -4.84
C LYS A 67 -7.37 3.96 -5.64
N PHE A 68 -8.52 3.28 -5.53
CA PHE A 68 -9.75 3.66 -6.20
C PHE A 68 -10.25 5.06 -5.78
N ASP A 69 -10.16 5.39 -4.49
CA ASP A 69 -10.52 6.71 -3.95
C ASP A 69 -9.60 7.82 -4.48
N ILE A 70 -8.28 7.55 -4.59
CA ILE A 70 -7.31 8.45 -5.24
C ILE A 70 -7.61 8.60 -6.73
N ASP A 71 -7.87 7.51 -7.45
CA ASP A 71 -8.17 7.53 -8.90
C ASP A 71 -9.47 8.30 -9.20
N ILE A 72 -10.45 8.30 -8.30
CA ILE A 72 -11.65 9.16 -8.37
C ILE A 72 -11.30 10.63 -8.09
N LEU A 73 -10.51 10.92 -7.06
CA LEU A 73 -10.21 12.30 -6.63
C LEU A 73 -9.20 13.03 -7.55
N ASN A 74 -8.58 12.34 -8.51
CA ASN A 74 -7.73 12.94 -9.55
C ASN A 74 -8.51 13.28 -10.85
N LYS A 75 -9.84 13.07 -10.91
CA LYS A 75 -10.65 13.12 -12.14
C LYS A 75 -11.61 14.31 -12.20
#